data_AF-A0A7Z0EME3-F1
#
_entry.id   AF-A0A7Z0EME3-F1
#
_cell.length_a   1.000
_cell.length_b   1.000
_cell.length_c   1.000
_cell.angle_alpha   90.00
_cell.angle_beta   90.00
_cell.angle_gamma   90.00
#
_symmetry.space_group_name_H-M   'P 1'
#
loop_
_entity.id
_entity.type
_entity.pdbx_description
1 polymer ?
#
loop_
_entity_poly.entity_id
_entity_poly.type
_entity_poly.pdbx_seq_one_letter_code
_entity_poly.pdbx_strand_id
1 'polypeptide(L)' 'MENIEMTFKQGDRVEFRSSRHDDEVRTGRIQAVRGKGNGAQFTITDDEDQQSVNVLSHQIQQKL' A
#
# COMPACT_ATOMS: atom_id res chain seq x y z
N MET A 1 -17.34 0.60 -16.85
CA MET A 1 -16.12 0.99 -16.12
C MET A 1 -15.44 -0.31 -15.75
N GLU A 2 -14.34 -0.66 -16.42
CA GLU A 2 -13.59 -1.85 -16.07
C GLU A 2 -12.97 -1.64 -14.69
N ASN A 3 -13.44 -2.39 -13.69
CA ASN A 3 -12.70 -2.57 -12.46
C ASN A 3 -11.47 -3.41 -12.82
N ILE A 4 -10.41 -2.77 -13.29
CA ILE A 4 -9.10 -3.39 -13.34
C ILE A 4 -8.81 -3.75 -11.88
N GLU A 5 -8.84 -5.05 -11.58
CA GLU A 5 -8.49 -5.59 -10.28
C GLU A 5 -7.01 -5.29 -10.04
N MET A 6 -6.72 -4.09 -9.51
CA MET A 6 -5.36 -3.60 -9.32
C MET A 6 -4.64 -4.52 -8.35
N THR A 7 -3.79 -5.39 -8.92
CA THR A 7 -2.99 -6.33 -8.15
C THR A 7 -1.69 -5.64 -7.76
N PHE A 8 -1.57 -5.26 -6.48
CA PHE A 8 -0.33 -4.73 -5.92
C PHE A 8 0.64 -5.86 -5.60
N LYS A 9 1.94 -5.65 -5.89
CA LYS A 9 3.00 -6.64 -5.63
C LYS A 9 4.23 -6.00 -4.98
N GLN A 10 5.09 -6.85 -4.43
CA GLN A 10 6.40 -6.42 -3.91
C GLN A 10 7.18 -5.66 -4.99
N GLY A 11 7.81 -4.55 -4.58
CA GLY A 11 8.57 -3.65 -5.42
C GLY A 11 7.75 -2.53 -6.06
N ASP A 12 6.41 -2.63 -6.08
CA ASP A 12 5.57 -1.57 -6.59
C ASP A 12 5.65 -0.32 -5.70
N ARG A 13 5.66 0.85 -6.34
CA ARG A 13 5.47 2.13 -5.67
C ARG A 13 3.98 2.47 -5.70
N VAL A 14 3.45 2.95 -4.57
CA VAL A 14 2.01 3.16 -4.39
C VAL A 14 1.73 4.42 -3.58
N GLU A 15 0.51 4.94 -3.72
CA GLU A 15 -0.09 5.87 -2.78
C GLU A 15 -0.92 5.10 -1.76
N PHE A 16 -0.74 5.39 -0.48
CA PHE A 16 -1.45 4.70 0.61
C PHE A 16 -1.85 5.67 1.73
N ARG A 17 -2.82 5.24 2.54
CA ARG A 17 -3.21 5.90 3.80
C ARG A 17 -2.93 4.98 4.97
N SER A 18 -2.56 5.54 6.10
CA SER A 18 -2.38 4.78 7.33
C SER A 18 -2.73 5.61 8.54
N SER A 19 -3.38 4.98 9.52
CA SER A 19 -3.60 5.55 10.86
C SER A 19 -2.31 5.97 11.58
N ARG A 20 -1.14 5.46 11.16
CA ARG A 20 0.17 5.93 11.67
C ARG A 20 0.44 7.39 11.31
N HIS A 21 -0.08 7.85 10.18
CA HIS A 21 0.14 9.18 9.62
C HIS A 21 -1.16 9.98 9.56
N ASP A 22 -2.03 9.81 10.57
CA ASP A 22 -3.32 10.52 10.66
C ASP A 22 -4.18 10.43 9.38
N ASP A 23 -4.10 9.28 8.68
CA ASP A 23 -4.76 9.01 7.40
C ASP A 23 -4.39 9.96 6.24
N GLU A 24 -3.26 10.65 6.34
CA GLU A 24 -2.62 11.37 5.23
C GLU A 24 -2.29 10.41 4.08
N VAL A 25 -2.42 10.90 2.84
CA VAL A 25 -1.98 10.17 1.65
C VAL A 25 -0.47 10.31 1.53
N ARG A 26 0.23 9.18 1.55
CA ARG A 26 1.68 9.12 1.40
C ARG A 26 2.08 8.21 0.26
N THR A 27 3.34 8.29 -0.13
CA THR A 27 3.92 7.43 -1.16
C THR A 27 4.96 6.51 -0.54
N GLY A 28 5.06 5.30 -1.07
CA GLY A 28 6.03 4.34 -0.58
C GLY A 28 6.17 3.13 -1.47
N ARG A 29 7.09 2.24 -1.11
CA ARG A 29 7.36 1.01 -1.85
C ARG A 29 6.94 -0.23 -1.07
N ILE A 30 6.19 -1.13 -1.71
CA ILE A 30 5.79 -2.40 -1.12
C ILE A 30 7.02 -3.30 -0.95
N GLN A 31 7.34 -3.64 0.30
CA GLN A 31 8.42 -4.55 0.66
C GLN A 31 7.96 -6.00 0.75
N ALA A 32 6.73 -6.23 1.17
CA ALA A 32 6.18 -7.56 1.32
C ALA A 32 4.66 -7.57 1.14
N VAL A 33 4.15 -8.68 0.63
CA VAL A 33 2.72 -8.97 0.52
C VAL A 33 2.44 -10.27 1.27
N ARG A 34 1.44 -10.27 2.14
CA ARG A 34 0.98 -11.45 2.89
C ARG A 34 -0.52 -11.64 2.66
N GLY A 35 -0.93 -12.87 2.37
CA GLY A 35 -2.33 -13.19 2.04
C GLY A 35 -2.68 -12.94 0.57
N LYS A 36 -3.98 -12.97 0.25
CA LYS A 36 -4.52 -12.80 -1.12
C LYS A 36 -5.85 -12.04 -1.09
N GLY A 37 -6.17 -11.37 -2.19
CA GLY A 37 -7.45 -10.67 -2.38
C GLY A 37 -7.68 -9.54 -1.36
N ASN A 38 -8.93 -9.34 -0.94
CA ASN A 38 -9.34 -8.25 -0.06
C ASN A 38 -8.73 -8.28 1.36
N GLY A 39 -8.19 -9.43 1.78
CA GLY A 39 -7.49 -9.59 3.06
C GLY A 39 -5.97 -9.50 2.96
N ALA A 40 -5.42 -9.14 1.80
CA ALA A 40 -3.98 -9.00 1.65
C ALA A 40 -3.46 -7.85 2.50
N GLN A 41 -2.38 -8.12 3.23
CA GLN A 41 -1.64 -7.15 4.01
C GLN A 41 -0.33 -6.83 3.30
N PHE A 42 -0.01 -5.54 3.26
CA PHE A 42 1.15 -4.99 2.58
C PHE A 42 2.04 -4.31 3.61
N THR A 43 3.34 -4.63 3.58
CA THR A 43 4.33 -3.83 4.28
C THR A 43 4.91 -2.84 3.28
N ILE A 44 4.73 -1.54 3.54
CA ILE A 44 5.19 -0.45 2.69
C ILE A 44 6.28 0.31 3.45
N THR A 45 7.41 0.58 2.79
CA THR A 45 8.37 1.58 3.29
C THR A 45 7.93 2.95 2.78
N ASP A 46 7.61 3.86 3.70
CA ASP A 46 7.25 5.24 3.41
C ASP A 46 8.45 6.01 2.84
N ASP A 47 8.23 6.79 1.78
CA ASP A 47 9.31 7.51 1.11
C ASP A 47 9.84 8.70 1.94
N GLU A 48 9.02 9.29 2.83
CA GLU A 48 9.35 10.48 3.59
C GLU A 48 10.14 10.18 4.86
N ASP A 49 9.67 9.22 5.66
CA ASP A 49 10.30 8.88 6.95
C ASP A 49 11.08 7.54 6.94
N GLN A 50 11.05 6.82 5.82
CA GLN A 50 11.70 5.52 5.62
C GLN A 50 11.24 4.42 6.60
N GLN A 51 10.11 4.62 7.28
CA GLN A 51 9.53 3.63 8.19
C GLN A 51 8.66 2.63 7.44
N SER A 52 8.64 1.40 7.94
CA SER A 52 7.75 0.37 7.43
C SER A 52 6.37 0.44 8.10
N VAL A 53 5.34 0.42 7.29
CA VAL A 53 3.93 0.49 7.70
C VAL A 53 3.19 -0.71 7.15
N ASN A 54 2.35 -1.33 7.98
CA ASN A 54 1.46 -2.39 7.54
C ASN A 54 0.10 -1.80 7.16
N VAL A 55 -0.35 -2.05 5.94
CA VAL A 55 -1.64 -1.59 5.42
C VAL A 55 -2.42 -2.73 4.77
N LEU A 56 -3.73 -2.58 4.68
CA LEU A 56 -4.62 -3.47 3.94
C LEU A 56 -4.80 -2.98 2.50
N SER A 57 -5.26 -3.86 1.61
CA SER A 57 -5.45 -3.52 0.18
C SER A 57 -6.28 -2.25 -0.06
N HIS A 58 -7.36 -2.05 0.70
CA HIS A 58 -8.26 -0.88 0.56
C HIS A 58 -7.64 0.45 1.03
N GLN A 59 -6.52 0.39 1.75
CA GLN A 59 -5.79 1.58 2.18
C GLN A 59 -4.78 2.04 1.11
N ILE A 60 -4.54 1.22 0.09
CA ILE A 60 -3.72 1.58 -1.08
C ILE A 60 -4.65 2.17 -2.13
N GLN A 61 -4.40 3.41 -2.54
CA GLN A 61 -5.26 4.14 -3.47
C GLN A 61 -4.95 3.79 -4.92
N GLN A 62 -3.67 3.80 -5.28
CA GLN A 62 -3.21 3.55 -6.64
C GLN A 62 -1.73 3.17 -6.69
N LYS A 63 -1.33 2.63 -7.83
CA LYS A 63 0.07 2.38 -8.18
C LYS A 63 0.63 3.59 -8.95
N LEU A 64 1.90 3.92 -8.68
CA LEU A 64 2.67 4.97 -9.34
C LEU A 64 3.65 4.41 -10.39
#